data_AF-A0A960VW43-F1
#
_entry.id   AF-A0A960VW43-F1
#
_cell.length_a   1.000
_cell.length_b   1.000
_cell.length_c   1.000
_cell.angle_alpha   90.00
_cell.angle_beta   90.00
_cell.angle_gamma   90.00
#
_symmetry.space_group_name_H-M   'P 1'
#
loop_
_entity.id
_entity.type
_entity.pdbx_description
1 polymer ?
#
loop_
_entity_poly.entity_id
_entity_poly.type
_entity_poly.pdbx_seq_one_letter_code
_entity_poly.pdbx_strand_id
1 'polypeptide(L)'
;MGCFQRLANFVLVLVVLALLALAALNWLLLPKVDEELADSVRREFLLPPSSTVVIGRGSLLDTLEGQVDSFYVDSAEAKLDGMLVEDLRFKGRGIRFDLPQVLLSGNAGLSEVQSGELELKVSEDALRQRWGGELEKKGMRDVEIALEDGSVTINGIFDMAFAEVRIGASGRIVADGSTRLKLEVDELQLGGAEIGVKELKAAFSTLTPVVDLDQFRVAIEVDKLEMHDGYVFVQARSRALDEVSTEAAGDTELDKREQELLDELERVRRKKEQQEALEKEEAAQQSGNPAPDYIPDESEPDEKDMNSLGGEA
;
A
#
# COMPACT_ATOMS: atom_id res chain seq x y z
N MET A 1 -34.46 -21.23 -49.95
CA MET A 1 -33.98 -21.14 -48.55
C MET A 1 -32.46 -21.18 -48.40
N GLY A 2 -31.66 -21.58 -49.40
CA GLY A 2 -30.19 -21.70 -49.26
C GLY A 2 -29.37 -20.39 -49.17
N CYS A 3 -29.86 -19.25 -49.65
CA CYS A 3 -29.12 -17.97 -49.56
C CYS A 3 -28.99 -17.46 -48.12
N PHE A 4 -30.02 -17.65 -47.30
CA PHE A 4 -30.02 -17.17 -45.92
C PHE A 4 -29.00 -17.92 -45.06
N GLN A 5 -28.87 -19.24 -45.26
CA GLN A 5 -27.92 -20.08 -44.56
C GLN A 5 -26.46 -19.76 -44.92
N ARG A 6 -26.18 -19.39 -46.18
CA ARG A 6 -24.84 -18.95 -46.60
C ARG A 6 -24.46 -17.60 -46.00
N LEU A 7 -25.42 -16.67 -45.90
CA LEU A 7 -25.20 -15.37 -45.28
C LEU A 7 -24.97 -15.52 -43.77
N ALA A 8 -25.76 -16.35 -43.09
CA ALA A 8 -25.58 -16.66 -41.67
C ALA A 8 -24.20 -17.27 -41.38
N ASN A 9 -23.76 -18.25 -42.19
CA ASN A 9 -22.42 -18.84 -42.03
C ASN A 9 -21.31 -17.83 -42.27
N PHE A 10 -21.47 -16.93 -43.24
CA PHE A 10 -20.49 -15.88 -43.52
C PHE A 10 -20.37 -14.89 -42.35
N VAL A 11 -21.50 -14.44 -41.80
CA VAL A 11 -21.53 -13.57 -40.61
C VAL A 11 -20.89 -14.28 -39.41
N LEU A 12 -21.21 -15.55 -39.19
CA LEU A 12 -20.62 -16.33 -38.10
C LEU A 12 -19.09 -16.46 -38.25
N VAL A 13 -18.59 -16.72 -39.46
CA VAL A 13 -17.14 -16.77 -39.73
C VAL A 13 -16.49 -15.42 -39.46
N LEU A 14 -17.11 -14.31 -39.86
CA LEU A 14 -16.58 -12.97 -39.57
C LEU A 14 -16.54 -12.67 -38.07
N VAL A 15 -17.59 -13.05 -37.32
CA VAL A 15 -17.62 -12.87 -35.86
C VAL A 15 -16.53 -13.70 -35.19
N VAL A 16 -16.37 -14.98 -35.58
CA VAL A 16 -15.31 -15.84 -35.04
C VAL A 16 -13.93 -15.27 -35.37
N LEU A 17 -13.72 -14.77 -36.59
CA LEU A 17 -12.45 -14.19 -37.01
C LEU A 17 -12.15 -12.87 -36.27
N ALA A 18 -13.16 -12.04 -36.04
CA ALA A 18 -13.04 -10.83 -35.22
C ALA A 18 -12.69 -11.18 -33.76
N LEU A 19 -13.32 -12.19 -33.17
CA LEU A 19 -13.01 -12.67 -31.82
C LEU A 19 -11.59 -13.24 -31.73
N LEU A 20 -11.14 -14.00 -32.73
CA LEU A 20 -9.76 -14.51 -32.80
C LEU A 20 -8.74 -13.38 -32.95
N ALA A 21 -9.04 -12.38 -33.80
CA ALA A 21 -8.17 -11.22 -33.96
C ALA A 21 -8.07 -10.43 -32.64
N LEU A 22 -9.18 -10.22 -31.94
CA LEU A 22 -9.20 -9.58 -30.62
C LEU A 22 -8.43 -10.39 -29.58
N ALA A 23 -8.58 -11.72 -29.55
CA ALA A 23 -7.84 -12.58 -28.63
C ALA A 23 -6.33 -12.57 -28.91
N ALA A 24 -5.92 -12.61 -30.19
CA ALA A 24 -4.52 -12.52 -30.59
C ALA A 24 -3.93 -11.15 -30.28
N LEU A 25 -4.69 -10.07 -30.50
CA LEU A 25 -4.31 -8.71 -30.16
C LEU A 25 -4.10 -8.58 -28.65
N ASN A 26 -5.03 -9.11 -27.85
CA ASN A 26 -4.95 -9.11 -26.40
C ASN A 26 -3.71 -9.88 -25.91
N TRP A 27 -3.47 -11.07 -26.43
CA TRP A 27 -2.29 -11.87 -26.06
C TRP A 27 -0.97 -11.15 -26.41
N LEU A 28 -0.91 -10.51 -27.58
CA LEU A 28 0.34 -9.97 -28.12
C LEU A 28 0.68 -8.56 -27.60
N LEU A 29 -0.32 -7.69 -27.40
CA LEU A 29 -0.09 -6.31 -26.98
C LEU A 29 0.08 -6.14 -25.48
N LEU A 30 -0.68 -6.89 -24.66
CA LEU A 30 -0.64 -6.75 -23.21
C LEU A 30 0.77 -6.84 -22.61
N PRO A 31 1.59 -7.88 -22.91
CA PRO A 31 2.92 -7.96 -22.31
C PRO A 31 3.82 -6.78 -22.71
N LYS A 32 3.68 -6.27 -23.94
CA LYS A 32 4.46 -5.11 -24.39
C LYS A 32 4.06 -3.82 -23.67
N VAL A 33 2.76 -3.63 -23.43
CA VAL A 33 2.27 -2.46 -22.69
C VAL A 33 2.76 -2.50 -21.25
N ASP A 34 2.73 -3.67 -20.61
CA ASP A 34 3.24 -3.84 -19.25
C ASP A 34 4.75 -3.53 -19.17
N GLU A 35 5.55 -4.03 -20.12
CA GLU A 35 6.98 -3.75 -20.20
C GLU A 35 7.26 -2.25 -20.40
N GLU A 36 6.58 -1.59 -21.34
CA GLU A 36 6.75 -0.16 -21.62
C GLU A 36 6.31 0.73 -20.44
N LEU A 37 5.21 0.37 -19.76
CA LEU A 37 4.75 1.05 -18.55
C LEU A 37 5.75 0.87 -17.41
N ALA A 38 6.21 -0.36 -17.16
CA ALA A 38 7.21 -0.65 -16.14
C ALA A 38 8.52 0.09 -16.41
N ASP A 39 8.99 0.11 -17.67
CA ASP A 39 10.19 0.83 -18.06
C ASP A 39 10.04 2.33 -17.97
N SER A 40 8.87 2.88 -18.29
CA SER A 40 8.63 4.30 -18.10
C SER A 40 8.58 4.69 -16.64
N VAL A 41 7.98 3.87 -15.78
CA VAL A 41 8.01 4.06 -14.32
C VAL A 41 9.44 4.06 -13.81
N ARG A 42 10.25 3.09 -14.25
CA ARG A 42 11.67 3.02 -13.88
C ARG A 42 12.42 4.27 -14.30
N ARG A 43 12.14 4.83 -15.48
CA ARG A 43 12.75 6.08 -15.95
C ARG A 43 12.32 7.29 -15.13
N GLU A 44 11.04 7.42 -14.82
CA GLU A 44 10.49 8.58 -14.08
C GLU A 44 11.09 8.65 -12.67
N PHE A 45 11.13 7.52 -11.95
CA PHE A 45 11.66 7.45 -10.58
C PHE A 45 13.16 7.09 -10.52
N LEU A 46 13.83 7.08 -11.69
CA LEU A 46 15.25 6.69 -11.84
C LEU A 46 15.59 5.39 -11.07
N LEU A 47 14.68 4.41 -11.12
CA LEU A 47 14.82 3.16 -10.40
C LEU A 47 15.94 2.32 -11.04
N PRO A 48 16.74 1.61 -10.22
CA PRO A 48 17.73 0.67 -10.73
C PRO A 48 17.04 -0.48 -11.48
N PRO A 49 17.74 -1.15 -12.42
CA PRO A 49 17.18 -2.31 -13.13
C PRO A 49 16.77 -3.48 -12.23
N SER A 50 17.29 -3.54 -10.99
CA SER A 50 16.92 -4.53 -9.97
C SER A 50 15.57 -4.25 -9.29
N SER A 51 14.95 -3.09 -9.56
CA SER A 51 13.64 -2.74 -9.00
C SER A 51 12.53 -3.67 -9.50
N THR A 52 11.69 -4.10 -8.57
CA THR A 52 10.50 -4.89 -8.88
C THR A 52 9.33 -3.94 -9.06
N VAL A 53 8.75 -3.94 -10.25
CA VAL A 53 7.55 -3.18 -10.58
C VAL A 53 6.46 -4.18 -10.96
N VAL A 54 5.38 -4.21 -10.19
CA VAL A 54 4.22 -5.06 -10.45
C VAL A 54 3.01 -4.18 -10.74
N ILE A 55 2.39 -4.42 -11.87
CA ILE A 55 1.22 -3.68 -12.36
C ILE A 55 0.02 -4.62 -12.30
N GLY A 56 -0.92 -4.33 -11.40
CA GLY A 56 -2.20 -5.02 -11.31
C GLY A 56 -3.21 -4.38 -12.26
N ARG A 57 -3.50 -5.07 -13.35
CA ARG A 57 -4.47 -4.59 -14.34
C ARG A 57 -5.91 -4.86 -13.89
N GLY A 58 -6.78 -3.89 -14.14
CA GLY A 58 -8.23 -4.02 -13.98
C GLY A 58 -8.89 -4.71 -15.18
N SER A 59 -10.07 -4.23 -15.57
CA SER A 59 -10.72 -4.67 -16.80
C SER A 59 -9.86 -4.32 -18.04
N LEU A 60 -10.06 -5.05 -19.14
CA LEU A 60 -9.43 -4.71 -20.42
C LEU A 60 -9.87 -3.32 -20.90
N LEU A 61 -11.11 -2.93 -20.63
CA LEU A 61 -11.62 -1.61 -20.99
C LEU A 61 -10.89 -0.52 -20.19
N ASP A 62 -10.75 -0.70 -18.87
CA ASP A 62 -10.01 0.21 -18.00
C ASP A 62 -8.55 0.36 -18.47
N THR A 63 -7.91 -0.75 -18.81
CA THR A 63 -6.53 -0.75 -19.31
C THR A 63 -6.41 0.01 -20.63
N LEU A 64 -7.39 -0.10 -21.54
CA LEU A 64 -7.41 0.67 -22.80
C LEU A 64 -7.68 2.17 -22.59
N GLU A 65 -8.35 2.53 -21.50
CA GLU A 65 -8.53 3.91 -21.06
C GLU A 65 -7.32 4.44 -20.27
N GLY A 66 -6.30 3.61 -20.06
CA GLY A 66 -5.09 3.94 -19.32
C GLY A 66 -5.23 3.80 -17.80
N GLN A 67 -6.30 3.20 -17.33
CA GLN A 67 -6.54 2.94 -15.92
C GLN A 67 -5.97 1.59 -15.50
N VAL A 68 -5.23 1.61 -14.40
CA VAL A 68 -4.60 0.47 -13.74
C VAL A 68 -5.17 0.37 -12.32
N ASP A 69 -5.53 -0.83 -11.91
CA ASP A 69 -6.19 -1.07 -10.62
C ASP A 69 -5.21 -0.89 -9.46
N SER A 70 -4.04 -1.54 -9.55
CA SER A 70 -3.00 -1.45 -8.52
C SER A 70 -1.60 -1.42 -9.11
N PHE A 71 -0.68 -0.88 -8.33
CA PHE A 71 0.71 -0.72 -8.71
C PHE A 71 1.58 -0.87 -7.48
N TYR A 72 2.64 -1.63 -7.62
CA TYR A 72 3.58 -1.91 -6.56
C TYR A 72 4.99 -1.71 -7.09
N VAL A 73 5.75 -0.87 -6.39
CA VAL A 73 7.18 -0.66 -6.63
C VAL A 73 7.91 -1.05 -5.37
N ASP A 74 8.93 -1.88 -5.54
CA ASP A 74 9.87 -2.26 -4.49
C ASP A 74 11.28 -2.10 -5.04
N SER A 75 12.03 -1.21 -4.41
CA SER A 75 13.39 -0.89 -4.83
C SER A 75 14.29 -0.71 -3.62
N ALA A 76 15.41 -1.42 -3.61
CA ALA A 76 16.43 -1.24 -2.58
C ALA A 76 17.01 0.18 -2.58
N GLU A 77 17.10 0.81 -3.75
CA GLU A 77 17.59 2.18 -3.94
C GLU A 77 16.73 2.90 -4.98
N ALA A 78 16.52 4.20 -4.82
CA ALA A 78 15.85 5.04 -5.81
C ALA A 78 16.33 6.48 -5.71
N LYS A 79 16.10 7.30 -6.75
CA LYS A 79 16.50 8.70 -6.74
C LYS A 79 15.27 9.61 -6.85
N LEU A 80 14.97 10.30 -5.76
CA LEU A 80 13.81 11.18 -5.60
C LEU A 80 14.26 12.64 -5.44
N ASP A 81 13.81 13.53 -6.31
CA ASP A 81 14.31 14.92 -6.41
C ASP A 81 15.85 15.04 -6.29
N GLY A 82 16.57 14.12 -6.94
CA GLY A 82 18.03 14.10 -6.90
C GLY A 82 18.66 13.55 -5.61
N MET A 83 17.87 13.22 -4.60
CA MET A 83 18.29 12.55 -3.37
C MET A 83 18.22 11.03 -3.53
N LEU A 84 19.23 10.30 -3.06
CA LEU A 84 19.20 8.85 -3.00
C LEU A 84 18.34 8.42 -1.81
N VAL A 85 17.37 7.54 -2.02
CA VAL A 85 16.57 6.92 -0.98
C VAL A 85 16.74 5.41 -1.02
N GLU A 86 16.61 4.78 0.13
CA GLU A 86 16.78 3.35 0.34
C GLU A 86 15.45 2.70 0.73
N ASP A 87 15.31 1.41 0.43
CA ASP A 87 14.12 0.60 0.73
C ASP A 87 12.79 1.27 0.31
N LEU A 88 12.77 1.84 -0.89
CA LEU A 88 11.59 2.48 -1.45
C LEU A 88 10.52 1.42 -1.74
N ARG A 89 9.39 1.52 -1.02
CA ARG A 89 8.18 0.77 -1.32
C ARG A 89 7.04 1.74 -1.59
N PHE A 90 6.44 1.60 -2.75
CA PHE A 90 5.29 2.42 -3.12
C PHE A 90 4.17 1.51 -3.61
N LYS A 91 3.00 1.62 -2.99
CA LYS A 91 1.79 0.92 -3.40
C LYS A 91 0.76 1.96 -3.80
N GLY A 92 0.33 1.95 -5.05
CA GLY A 92 -0.76 2.82 -5.54
C GLY A 92 -1.97 2.00 -5.96
N ARG A 93 -3.16 2.61 -5.88
CA ARG A 93 -4.40 2.09 -6.45
C ARG A 93 -5.12 3.14 -7.26
N GLY A 94 -5.88 2.69 -8.27
CA GLY A 94 -6.67 3.56 -9.14
C GLY A 94 -5.78 4.55 -9.88
N ILE A 95 -4.81 4.04 -10.63
CA ILE A 95 -3.81 4.84 -11.33
C ILE A 95 -4.28 5.08 -12.76
N ARG A 96 -4.13 6.32 -13.24
CA ARG A 96 -4.41 6.68 -14.63
C ARG A 96 -3.13 7.13 -15.33
N PHE A 97 -2.83 6.50 -16.45
CA PHE A 97 -1.74 6.85 -17.36
C PHE A 97 -2.29 7.54 -18.61
N ASP A 98 -1.54 8.51 -19.14
CA ASP A 98 -1.81 9.08 -20.45
C ASP A 98 -1.26 8.14 -21.54
N LEU A 99 -2.05 7.14 -21.93
CA LEU A 99 -1.65 6.17 -22.96
C LEU A 99 -1.30 6.81 -24.31
N PRO A 100 -2.05 7.81 -24.84
CA PRO A 100 -1.63 8.52 -26.03
C PRO A 100 -0.20 9.06 -25.92
N GLN A 101 0.17 9.64 -24.79
CA GLN A 101 1.51 10.13 -24.55
C GLN A 101 2.54 9.00 -24.44
N VAL A 102 2.21 7.89 -23.76
CA VAL A 102 3.06 6.69 -23.66
C VAL A 102 3.40 6.16 -25.06
N LEU A 103 2.40 6.00 -25.91
CA LEU A 103 2.56 5.40 -27.24
C LEU A 103 3.31 6.32 -28.21
N LEU A 104 3.13 7.64 -28.10
CA LEU A 104 3.75 8.62 -28.99
C LEU A 104 5.18 8.98 -28.58
N SER A 105 5.44 9.08 -27.26
CA SER A 105 6.69 9.61 -26.73
C SER A 105 7.52 8.60 -25.94
N GLY A 106 6.96 7.42 -25.64
CA GLY A 106 7.57 6.45 -24.72
C GLY A 106 7.55 6.91 -23.26
N ASN A 107 6.90 8.04 -22.95
CA ASN A 107 6.82 8.57 -21.59
C ASN A 107 5.41 8.33 -21.03
N ALA A 108 5.31 7.39 -20.11
CA ALA A 108 4.16 7.22 -19.24
C ALA A 108 4.13 8.34 -18.21
N GLY A 109 3.52 9.46 -18.60
CA GLY A 109 3.10 10.46 -17.64
C GLY A 109 2.07 9.84 -16.70
N LEU A 110 2.45 9.67 -15.43
CA LEU A 110 1.49 9.38 -14.37
C LEU A 110 0.53 10.58 -14.27
N SER A 111 -0.74 10.37 -14.62
CA SER A 111 -1.72 11.44 -14.63
C SER A 111 -2.32 11.64 -13.25
N GLU A 112 -2.76 10.54 -12.64
CA GLU A 112 -3.51 10.55 -11.39
C GLU A 112 -3.30 9.23 -10.63
N VAL A 113 -3.24 9.31 -9.30
CA VAL A 113 -3.27 8.15 -8.41
C VAL A 113 -4.33 8.40 -7.35
N GLN A 114 -5.35 7.54 -7.29
CA GLN A 114 -6.48 7.72 -6.39
C GLN A 114 -6.07 7.56 -4.93
N SER A 115 -5.25 6.56 -4.61
CA SER A 115 -4.74 6.33 -3.26
C SER A 115 -3.38 5.64 -3.30
N GLY A 116 -2.57 5.86 -2.27
CA GLY A 116 -1.28 5.19 -2.18
C GLY A 116 -0.68 5.18 -0.78
N GLU A 117 0.29 4.29 -0.63
CA GLU A 117 1.13 4.07 0.54
C GLU A 117 2.59 4.15 0.07
N LEU A 118 3.40 4.91 0.79
CA LEU A 118 4.80 5.14 0.50
C LEU A 118 5.61 4.87 1.76
N GLU A 119 6.57 3.97 1.68
CA GLU A 119 7.60 3.76 2.68
C GLU A 119 8.96 4.03 2.02
N LEU A 120 9.80 4.82 2.67
CA LEU A 120 11.17 5.04 2.22
C LEU A 120 12.09 5.33 3.40
N LYS A 121 13.39 5.13 3.16
CA LYS A 121 14.46 5.48 4.09
C LYS A 121 15.40 6.48 3.44
N VAL A 122 15.89 7.42 4.22
CA VAL A 122 16.89 8.39 3.79
C VAL A 122 18.09 8.32 4.73
N SER A 123 19.26 7.98 4.21
CA SER A 123 20.49 7.90 5.00
C SER A 123 21.10 9.28 5.25
N GLU A 124 21.94 9.37 6.30
CA GLU A 124 22.78 10.55 6.57
C GLU A 124 23.58 11.01 5.35
N ASP A 125 24.15 10.07 4.59
CA ASP A 125 24.96 10.36 3.42
C ASP A 125 24.13 11.01 2.30
N ALA A 126 22.90 10.54 2.10
CA ALA A 126 21.98 11.12 1.13
C ALA A 126 21.58 12.56 1.52
N LEU A 127 21.30 12.80 2.81
CA LEU A 127 21.06 14.15 3.34
C LEU A 127 22.29 15.04 3.17
N ARG A 128 23.49 14.52 3.46
CA ARG A 128 24.76 15.25 3.34
C ARG A 128 25.02 15.66 1.91
N GLN A 129 24.77 14.77 0.96
CA GLN A 129 24.91 15.07 -0.46
C GLN A 129 23.91 16.14 -0.92
N ARG A 130 22.65 16.05 -0.49
CA ARG A 130 21.61 17.01 -0.87
C ARG A 130 21.85 18.38 -0.26
N TRP A 131 21.99 18.47 1.06
CA TRP A 131 22.16 19.73 1.77
C TRP A 131 23.56 20.30 1.62
N GLY A 132 24.59 19.48 1.51
CA GLY A 132 25.97 19.92 1.31
C GLY A 132 26.08 20.87 0.12
N GLY A 133 25.53 20.49 -1.04
CA GLY A 133 25.55 21.35 -2.23
C GLY A 133 24.75 22.65 -2.11
N GLU A 134 23.74 22.71 -1.22
CA GLU A 134 22.98 23.94 -0.95
C GLU A 134 23.67 24.83 0.08
N LEU A 135 24.24 24.23 1.13
CA LEU A 135 24.98 24.88 2.19
C LEU A 135 26.31 25.45 1.69
N GLU A 136 27.01 24.73 0.80
CA GLU A 136 28.20 25.21 0.10
C GLU A 136 27.93 26.48 -0.72
N LYS A 137 26.80 26.52 -1.45
CA LYS A 137 26.37 27.72 -2.18
C LYS A 137 26.09 28.91 -1.24
N LYS A 138 25.74 28.62 0.02
CA LYS A 138 25.54 29.63 1.07
C LYS A 138 26.84 29.98 1.82
N GLY A 139 27.98 29.37 1.48
CA GLY A 139 29.29 29.66 2.07
C GLY A 139 29.74 28.73 3.21
N MET A 140 29.04 27.61 3.41
CA MET A 140 29.38 26.61 4.42
C MET A 140 30.14 25.43 3.79
N ARG A 141 31.33 25.13 4.29
CA ARG A 141 32.19 24.00 3.90
C ARG A 141 32.21 22.93 4.98
N ASP A 142 32.74 21.76 4.63
CA ASP A 142 32.95 20.63 5.53
C ASP A 142 31.68 20.28 6.33
N VAL A 143 30.55 20.18 5.60
CA VAL A 143 29.25 19.89 6.20
C VAL A 143 29.21 18.43 6.66
N GLU A 144 29.03 18.26 7.96
CA GLU A 144 28.77 16.98 8.62
C GLU A 144 27.31 16.94 9.07
N ILE A 145 26.64 15.83 8.81
CA ILE A 145 25.26 15.57 9.26
C ILE A 145 25.28 14.26 10.02
N ALA A 146 24.67 14.28 11.20
CA ALA A 146 24.43 13.10 12.03
C ALA A 146 22.93 13.02 12.36
N LEU A 147 22.36 11.83 12.24
CA LEU A 147 20.99 11.50 12.60
C LEU A 147 21.01 10.60 13.83
N GLU A 148 20.44 11.09 14.92
CA GLU A 148 20.27 10.37 16.18
C GLU A 148 18.78 10.18 16.48
N ASP A 149 18.47 9.45 17.55
CA ASP A 149 17.09 9.13 17.94
C ASP A 149 16.23 10.40 18.10
N GLY A 150 15.43 10.70 17.07
CA GLY A 150 14.55 11.86 17.02
C GLY A 150 15.22 13.22 16.77
N SER A 151 16.52 13.27 16.51
CA SER A 151 17.23 14.54 16.28
C SER A 151 18.23 14.48 15.14
N VAL A 152 18.50 15.63 14.55
CA VAL A 152 19.49 15.83 13.49
C VAL A 152 20.46 16.93 13.91
N THR A 153 21.74 16.64 13.78
CA THR A 153 22.82 17.59 14.03
C THR A 153 23.55 17.88 12.73
N ILE A 154 23.74 19.17 12.44
CA ILE A 154 24.45 19.66 11.26
C ILE A 154 25.63 20.49 11.75
N ASN A 155 26.85 20.10 11.40
CA ASN A 155 28.06 20.84 11.70
C ASN A 155 28.75 21.28 10.41
N GLY A 156 29.52 22.37 10.45
CA GLY A 156 30.40 22.76 9.36
C GLY A 156 31.11 24.07 9.61
N ILE A 157 31.82 24.56 8.61
CA ILE A 157 32.66 25.77 8.68
C ILE A 157 32.09 26.81 7.73
N PHE A 158 31.75 27.98 8.25
CA PHE A 158 31.25 29.10 7.45
C PHE A 158 32.37 30.11 7.20
N ASP A 159 32.60 30.43 5.93
CA ASP A 159 33.60 31.41 5.54
C ASP A 159 33.02 32.81 5.58
N MET A 160 33.44 33.57 6.58
CA MET A 160 33.24 35.01 6.58
C MET A 160 34.47 35.68 5.97
N ALA A 161 34.27 36.84 5.34
CA ALA A 161 35.34 37.58 4.65
C ALA A 161 36.59 37.89 5.50
N PHE A 162 36.51 37.74 6.83
CA PHE A 162 37.56 38.03 7.79
C PHE A 162 37.85 36.89 8.79
N ALA A 163 37.09 35.79 8.77
CA ALA A 163 37.27 34.66 9.69
C ALA A 163 36.55 33.40 9.21
N GLU A 164 37.10 32.22 9.52
CA GLU A 164 36.41 30.94 9.43
C GLU A 164 35.71 30.68 10.76
N VAL A 165 34.41 30.40 10.73
CA VAL A 165 33.63 30.16 11.94
C VAL A 165 32.96 28.80 11.88
N ARG A 166 33.18 27.97 12.91
CA ARG A 166 32.45 26.70 13.05
C ARG A 166 31.01 26.98 13.46
N ILE A 167 30.07 26.47 12.68
CA ILE A 167 28.64 26.54 12.94
C ILE A 167 28.14 25.12 13.20
N GLY A 168 27.37 24.95 14.27
CA GLY A 168 26.61 23.75 14.56
C GLY A 168 25.13 24.09 14.69
N ALA A 169 24.25 23.26 14.18
CA ALA A 169 22.81 23.35 14.36
C ALA A 169 22.28 22.00 14.81
N SER A 170 21.39 21.97 15.80
CA SER A 170 20.64 20.78 16.17
C SER A 170 19.14 21.05 16.03
N GLY A 171 18.41 20.00 15.72
CA GLY A 171 16.98 20.10 15.50
C GLY A 171 16.34 18.75 15.21
N ARG A 172 15.21 18.81 14.52
CA ARG A 172 14.38 17.65 14.19
C ARG A 172 13.80 17.80 12.80
N ILE A 173 13.65 16.69 12.10
CA ILE A 173 12.91 16.67 10.84
C ILE A 173 11.43 16.55 11.19
N VAL A 174 10.60 17.41 10.60
CA VAL A 174 9.16 17.44 10.80
C VAL A 174 8.45 17.50 9.45
N ALA A 175 7.23 16.98 9.39
CA ALA A 175 6.36 17.19 8.24
C ALA A 175 5.92 18.68 8.18
N ASP A 176 6.10 19.30 7.02
CA ASP A 176 5.60 20.63 6.67
C ASP A 176 4.40 20.51 5.74
N GLY A 177 3.20 20.46 6.33
CA GLY A 177 1.99 20.12 5.61
C GLY A 177 1.89 18.61 5.35
N SER A 178 1.28 18.22 4.24
CA SER A 178 1.02 16.82 3.90
C SER A 178 2.20 16.13 3.21
N THR A 179 2.95 16.86 2.38
CA THR A 179 3.84 16.25 1.38
C THR A 179 5.31 16.62 1.51
N ARG A 180 5.68 17.52 2.43
CA ARG A 180 7.06 17.99 2.53
C ARG A 180 7.64 17.67 3.90
N LEU A 181 8.91 17.34 3.93
CA LEU A 181 9.67 17.24 5.18
C LEU A 181 10.57 18.46 5.29
N LYS A 182 10.64 19.09 6.46
CA LYS A 182 11.55 20.22 6.73
C LYS A 182 12.38 19.98 7.97
N LEU A 183 13.53 20.64 8.03
CA LEU A 183 14.33 20.75 9.24
C LEU A 183 13.75 21.87 10.13
N GLU A 184 13.35 21.52 11.34
CA GLU A 184 13.05 22.47 12.40
C GLU A 184 14.27 22.59 13.32
N VAL A 185 14.91 23.77 13.29
CA VAL A 185 16.10 24.06 14.10
C VAL A 185 15.72 24.49 15.51
N ASP A 186 16.22 23.73 16.48
CA ASP A 186 16.02 23.95 17.91
C ASP A 186 17.16 24.77 18.51
N GLU A 187 18.41 24.41 18.22
CA GLU A 187 19.61 25.07 18.74
C GLU A 187 20.60 25.44 17.62
N LEU A 188 21.34 26.54 17.84
CA LEU A 188 22.40 26.98 16.96
C LEU A 188 23.63 27.41 17.77
N GLN A 189 24.78 26.85 17.41
CA GLN A 189 26.08 27.10 18.01
C GLN A 189 26.99 27.78 17.01
N LEU A 190 27.67 28.86 17.42
CA LEU A 190 28.59 29.60 16.56
C LEU A 190 29.88 29.89 17.32
N GLY A 191 31.00 29.32 16.88
CA GLY A 191 32.30 29.49 17.55
C GLY A 191 32.33 28.99 19.00
N GLY A 192 31.48 28.02 19.35
CA GLY A 192 31.36 27.47 20.72
C GLY A 192 30.53 28.32 21.69
N ALA A 193 29.92 29.41 21.21
CA ALA A 193 28.94 30.19 21.97
C ALA A 193 27.53 29.97 21.39
N GLU A 194 26.54 29.81 22.27
CA GLU A 194 25.12 29.86 21.90
C GLU A 194 24.77 31.31 21.53
N ILE A 195 24.39 31.56 20.28
CA ILE A 195 23.99 32.90 19.81
C ILE A 195 22.48 32.96 19.66
N GLY A 196 21.89 34.09 20.06
CA GLY A 196 20.49 34.41 19.85
C GLY A 196 20.07 34.21 18.39
N VAL A 197 19.15 33.27 18.19
CA VAL A 197 18.88 32.50 16.97
C VAL A 197 18.23 33.27 15.81
N LYS A 198 17.96 34.57 15.92
CA LYS A 198 16.96 35.22 15.04
C LYS A 198 17.38 35.38 13.57
N GLU A 199 18.57 35.93 13.28
CA GLU A 199 18.98 36.11 11.88
C GLU A 199 19.46 34.80 11.22
N LEU A 200 20.12 33.92 11.98
CA LEU A 200 20.62 32.64 11.44
C LEU A 200 19.50 31.61 11.25
N LYS A 201 18.45 31.61 12.08
CA LYS A 201 17.30 30.70 11.88
C LYS A 201 16.67 30.91 10.51
N ALA A 202 16.68 32.13 9.95
CA ALA A 202 16.21 32.37 8.58
C ALA A 202 17.10 31.69 7.51
N ALA A 203 18.42 31.62 7.70
CA ALA A 203 19.32 30.95 6.77
C ALA A 203 19.10 29.43 6.72
N PHE A 204 18.77 28.82 7.87
CA PHE A 204 18.42 27.40 7.97
C PHE A 204 16.96 27.10 7.62
N SER A 205 16.04 28.03 7.88
CA SER A 205 14.62 27.90 7.50
C SER A 205 14.41 27.95 5.98
N THR A 206 15.40 28.43 5.24
CA THR A 206 15.43 28.44 3.76
C THR A 206 16.19 27.23 3.20
N LEU A 207 16.56 26.26 4.02
CA LEU A 207 16.99 24.97 3.48
C LEU A 207 15.78 24.29 2.84
N THR A 208 16.00 23.80 1.63
CA THR A 208 14.97 23.16 0.82
C THR A 208 14.39 21.99 1.62
N PRO A 209 13.08 21.66 1.47
CA PRO A 209 12.51 20.48 2.07
C PRO A 209 13.40 19.26 1.84
N VAL A 210 13.55 18.46 2.89
CA VAL A 210 14.39 17.26 2.92
C VAL A 210 13.94 16.32 1.80
N VAL A 211 12.64 16.11 1.71
CA VAL A 211 11.99 15.30 0.70
C VAL A 211 10.72 16.02 0.29
N ASP A 212 10.51 16.17 -1.01
CA ASP A 212 9.26 16.63 -1.59
C ASP A 212 8.48 15.43 -2.15
N LEU A 213 7.38 15.08 -1.51
CA LEU A 213 6.53 13.97 -1.92
C LEU A 213 5.52 14.39 -3.01
N ASP A 214 5.40 15.68 -3.34
CA ASP A 214 4.52 16.18 -4.41
C ASP A 214 4.87 15.53 -5.77
N GLN A 215 6.12 15.10 -5.95
CA GLN A 215 6.60 14.43 -7.17
C GLN A 215 5.87 13.11 -7.47
N PHE A 216 5.32 12.45 -6.46
CA PHE A 216 4.57 11.20 -6.65
C PHE A 216 3.18 11.42 -7.27
N ARG A 217 2.73 12.69 -7.43
CA ARG A 217 1.40 13.06 -7.95
C ARG A 217 0.25 12.34 -7.24
N VAL A 218 0.46 11.97 -5.98
CA VAL A 218 -0.53 11.34 -5.11
C VAL A 218 -0.78 12.28 -3.95
N ALA A 219 -2.04 12.43 -3.56
CA ALA A 219 -2.38 13.07 -2.30
C ALA A 219 -2.04 12.11 -1.14
N ILE A 220 -0.74 12.04 -0.80
CA ILE A 220 -0.22 11.32 0.36
C ILE A 220 0.09 12.30 1.49
N GLU A 221 -0.15 11.84 2.72
CA GLU A 221 0.19 12.55 3.95
C GLU A 221 1.18 11.71 4.74
N VAL A 222 2.20 12.37 5.31
CA VAL A 222 3.15 11.70 6.20
C VAL A 222 2.42 11.23 7.47
N ASP A 223 2.28 9.93 7.62
CA ASP A 223 1.65 9.27 8.78
C ASP A 223 2.67 9.08 9.91
N LYS A 224 3.87 8.62 9.53
CA LYS A 224 4.95 8.31 10.47
C LYS A 224 6.27 8.85 9.97
N LEU A 225 7.00 9.50 10.88
CA LEU A 225 8.34 9.99 10.65
C LEU A 225 9.19 9.61 11.87
N GLU A 226 10.19 8.76 11.64
CA GLU A 226 11.11 8.31 12.69
C GLU A 226 12.56 8.55 12.25
N MET A 227 13.42 8.86 13.21
CA MET A 227 14.86 9.01 12.97
C MET A 227 15.59 8.14 13.98
N HIS A 228 16.38 7.20 13.50
CA HIS A 228 17.25 6.34 14.31
C HIS A 228 18.30 5.68 13.41
N ASP A 229 19.39 5.19 14.01
CA ASP A 229 20.44 4.43 13.34
C ASP A 229 21.07 5.08 12.09
N GLY A 230 21.11 6.42 12.01
CA GLY A 230 21.63 7.13 10.83
C GLY A 230 20.65 7.22 9.66
N TYR A 231 19.35 6.99 9.89
CA TYR A 231 18.31 7.01 8.88
C TYR A 231 17.09 7.83 9.29
N VAL A 232 16.42 8.41 8.30
CA VAL A 232 15.07 8.96 8.39
C VAL A 232 14.11 7.98 7.74
N PHE A 233 13.18 7.44 8.50
CA PHE A 233 12.13 6.55 8.03
C PHE A 233 10.86 7.37 7.81
N VAL A 234 10.35 7.32 6.58
CA VAL A 234 9.16 8.06 6.17
C VAL A 234 8.10 7.06 5.76
N GLN A 235 6.94 7.11 6.41
CA GLN A 235 5.73 6.41 5.99
C GLN A 235 4.68 7.46 5.67
N ALA A 236 4.14 7.41 4.46
CA ALA A 236 3.09 8.30 4.01
C ALA A 236 1.94 7.49 3.39
N ARG A 237 0.72 7.92 3.65
CA ARG A 237 -0.52 7.26 3.19
C ARG A 237 -1.50 8.29 2.66
N SER A 238 -2.31 7.91 1.70
CA SER A 238 -3.39 8.75 1.22
C SER A 238 -4.58 8.71 2.17
N ARG A 239 -5.18 9.87 2.47
CA ARG A 239 -6.42 9.96 3.28
C ARG A 239 -7.57 9.10 2.73
N ALA A 240 -7.63 8.92 1.41
CA ALA A 240 -8.67 8.11 0.79
C ALA A 240 -8.63 6.64 1.23
N LEU A 241 -7.48 6.13 1.66
CA LEU A 241 -7.37 4.77 2.22
C LEU A 241 -7.98 4.66 3.61
N ASP A 242 -8.04 5.76 4.38
CA ASP A 242 -8.53 5.74 5.76
C ASP A 242 -10.05 5.56 5.79
N GLU A 243 -10.74 6.18 4.84
CA GLU A 243 -12.19 6.09 4.68
C GLU A 243 -12.59 4.66 4.29
N VAL A 244 -11.91 4.06 3.31
CA VAL A 244 -12.19 2.69 2.84
C VAL A 244 -11.82 1.64 3.91
N SER A 245 -10.73 1.86 4.65
CA SER A 245 -10.31 0.94 5.73
C SER A 245 -11.27 0.98 6.92
N THR A 246 -11.89 2.14 7.18
CA THR A 246 -12.91 2.30 8.23
C THR A 246 -14.22 1.62 7.82
N GLU A 247 -14.60 1.66 6.54
CA GLU A 247 -15.77 0.92 6.02
C GLU A 247 -15.54 -0.60 6.05
N ALA A 248 -14.38 -1.09 5.59
CA ALA A 248 -14.07 -2.53 5.61
C ALA A 248 -13.95 -3.09 7.04
N ALA A 249 -13.45 -2.30 7.99
CA ALA A 249 -13.46 -2.66 9.41
C ALA A 249 -14.89 -2.68 9.99
N GLY A 250 -15.76 -1.77 9.53
CA GLY A 250 -17.18 -1.73 9.90
C GLY A 250 -17.95 -2.98 9.44
N ASP A 251 -17.70 -3.48 8.24
CA ASP A 251 -18.31 -4.71 7.73
C ASP A 251 -17.85 -5.94 8.53
N THR A 252 -16.59 -5.96 8.98
CA THR A 252 -16.08 -7.06 9.82
C THR A 252 -16.68 -7.07 11.22
N GLU A 253 -17.06 -5.90 11.77
CA GLU A 253 -17.79 -5.82 13.05
C GLU A 253 -19.27 -6.19 12.90
N LEU A 254 -19.89 -5.88 11.75
CA LEU A 254 -21.25 -6.29 11.43
C LEU A 254 -21.35 -7.83 11.34
N ASP A 255 -20.42 -8.48 10.65
CA ASP A 255 -20.38 -9.95 10.53
C ASP A 255 -20.21 -10.64 11.89
N LYS A 256 -19.36 -10.09 12.77
CA LYS A 256 -19.19 -10.60 14.15
C LYS A 256 -20.47 -10.46 14.96
N ARG A 257 -21.15 -9.31 14.86
CA ARG A 257 -22.38 -9.05 15.60
C ARG A 257 -23.55 -9.90 15.10
N GLU A 258 -23.59 -10.20 13.81
CA GLU A 258 -24.56 -11.15 13.25
C GLU A 258 -24.32 -12.57 13.76
N GLN A 259 -23.06 -13.02 13.82
CA GLN A 259 -22.70 -14.32 14.42
C GLN A 259 -23.07 -14.40 15.90
N GLU A 260 -22.80 -13.36 16.70
CA GLU A 260 -23.19 -13.33 18.12
C GLU A 260 -24.71 -13.45 18.32
N LEU A 261 -25.50 -12.79 17.48
CA LEU A 261 -26.96 -12.87 17.52
C LEU A 261 -27.49 -14.25 17.13
N LEU A 262 -26.88 -14.89 16.14
CA LEU A 262 -27.22 -16.26 15.74
C LEU A 262 -26.93 -17.26 16.87
N ASP A 263 -25.77 -17.14 17.52
CA ASP A 263 -25.40 -17.96 18.67
C ASP A 263 -26.35 -17.75 19.86
N GLU A 264 -26.78 -16.50 20.12
CA GLU A 264 -27.73 -16.20 21.18
C GLU A 264 -29.12 -16.81 20.88
N LEU A 265 -29.58 -16.72 19.63
CA LEU A 265 -30.83 -17.34 19.17
C LEU A 265 -30.82 -18.85 19.34
N GLU A 266 -29.70 -19.52 19.01
CA GLU A 266 -29.57 -20.96 19.23
C GLU A 266 -29.65 -21.34 20.72
N ARG A 267 -29.01 -20.55 21.59
CA ARG A 267 -29.06 -20.79 23.05
C ARG A 267 -30.49 -20.65 23.58
N VAL A 268 -31.23 -19.64 23.12
CA VAL A 268 -32.63 -19.44 23.51
C VAL A 268 -33.49 -20.61 23.01
N ARG A 269 -33.28 -21.07 21.78
CA ARG A 269 -34.01 -22.22 21.22
C ARG A 269 -33.77 -23.50 22.01
N ARG A 270 -32.50 -23.81 22.34
CA ARG A 270 -32.16 -25.00 23.16
C ARG A 270 -32.77 -24.93 24.56
N LYS A 271 -32.76 -23.76 25.20
CA LYS A 271 -33.43 -23.57 26.50
C LYS A 271 -34.92 -23.83 26.43
N LYS A 272 -35.57 -23.36 25.36
CA LYS A 272 -37.01 -23.59 25.15
C LYS A 272 -37.31 -25.08 24.92
N GLU A 273 -36.53 -25.77 24.11
CA GLU A 273 -36.68 -27.21 23.87
C GLU A 273 -36.48 -28.04 25.14
N GLN A 274 -35.51 -27.67 25.99
CA GLN A 274 -35.30 -28.31 27.30
C GLN A 274 -36.48 -28.07 28.25
N GLN A 275 -37.04 -26.85 28.27
CA GLN A 275 -38.19 -26.53 29.10
C GLN A 275 -39.44 -27.30 28.64
N GLU A 276 -39.70 -27.37 27.34
CA GLU A 276 -40.81 -28.16 26.78
C GLU A 276 -40.65 -29.67 27.06
N ALA A 277 -39.42 -30.18 27.08
CA ALA A 277 -39.14 -31.57 27.45
C ALA A 277 -39.43 -31.83 28.94
N LEU A 278 -39.02 -30.93 29.83
CA LEU A 278 -39.31 -31.00 31.27
C LEU A 278 -40.83 -30.93 31.53
N GLU A 279 -41.53 -30.01 30.89
CA GLU A 279 -43.00 -29.89 31.02
C GLU A 279 -43.73 -31.15 30.53
N LYS A 280 -43.25 -31.78 29.44
CA LYS A 280 -43.77 -33.07 28.97
C LYS A 280 -43.51 -34.21 29.96
N GLU A 281 -42.34 -34.24 30.59
CA GLU A 281 -41.99 -35.25 31.59
C GLU A 281 -42.85 -35.09 32.86
N GLU A 282 -43.03 -33.87 33.34
CA GLU A 282 -43.93 -33.56 34.47
C GLU A 282 -45.39 -33.92 34.15
N ALA A 283 -45.86 -33.60 32.94
CA ALA A 283 -47.20 -33.98 32.50
C ALA A 283 -47.38 -35.50 32.39
N ALA A 284 -46.35 -36.24 31.94
CA ALA A 284 -46.37 -37.70 31.90
C ALA A 284 -46.42 -38.32 33.30
N GLN A 285 -45.69 -37.76 34.27
CA GLN A 285 -45.72 -38.21 35.67
C GLN A 285 -47.09 -37.95 36.32
N GLN A 286 -47.77 -36.84 36.00
CA GLN A 286 -49.11 -36.54 36.52
C GLN A 286 -50.23 -37.37 35.87
N SER A 287 -50.02 -37.87 34.64
CA SER A 287 -51.01 -38.66 33.89
C SER A 287 -51.24 -40.07 34.48
N GLY A 288 -50.37 -40.57 35.35
CA GLY A 288 -50.60 -41.81 36.09
C GLY A 288 -50.88 -43.04 35.22
N ASN A 289 -50.45 -43.02 33.96
CA ASN A 289 -50.67 -44.12 33.03
C ASN A 289 -49.42 -45.03 33.09
N PRO A 290 -49.53 -46.25 33.64
CA PRO A 290 -48.39 -47.14 33.76
C PRO A 290 -47.81 -47.42 32.38
N ALA A 291 -46.49 -47.29 32.27
CA ALA A 291 -45.76 -47.61 31.05
C ALA A 291 -46.16 -49.02 30.55
N PRO A 292 -46.50 -49.20 29.26
CA PRO A 292 -46.70 -50.53 28.72
C PRO A 292 -45.41 -51.31 28.90
N ASP A 293 -45.51 -52.49 29.52
CA ASP A 293 -44.41 -53.45 29.70
C ASP A 293 -43.65 -53.62 28.38
N TYR A 294 -42.46 -53.01 28.33
CA TYR A 294 -41.54 -53.15 27.22
C TYR A 294 -40.88 -54.52 27.35
N ILE A 295 -41.38 -55.49 26.59
CA ILE A 295 -40.72 -56.78 26.38
C ILE A 295 -39.57 -56.52 25.40
N PRO A 296 -38.30 -56.67 25.81
CA PRO A 296 -37.19 -56.54 24.88
C PRO A 296 -37.24 -57.71 23.88
N ASP A 297 -37.46 -57.37 22.61
CA ASP A 297 -37.30 -58.29 21.48
C ASP A 297 -35.80 -58.43 21.20
N GLU A 298 -35.22 -59.54 21.67
CA GLU A 298 -33.88 -60.01 21.31
C GLU A 298 -33.88 -60.47 19.85
N SER A 299 -33.82 -59.53 18.91
CA SER A 299 -33.42 -59.82 17.54
C SER A 299 -32.06 -59.21 17.28
N GLU A 300 -31.01 -60.02 17.48
CA GLU A 300 -29.66 -59.78 16.97
C GLU A 300 -29.73 -59.47 15.47
N PRO A 301 -29.16 -58.35 14.98
CA PRO A 301 -28.89 -58.20 13.57
C PRO A 301 -27.58 -58.92 13.24
N ASP A 302 -27.74 -59.95 12.43
CA ASP A 302 -26.71 -60.73 11.75
C ASP A 302 -25.50 -59.88 11.32
N GLU A 303 -24.36 -60.29 11.85
CA GLU A 303 -23.03 -60.06 11.35
C GLU A 303 -22.94 -60.64 9.92
N LYS A 304 -23.04 -59.78 8.89
CA LYS A 304 -22.70 -60.16 7.52
C LYS A 304 -21.95 -59.04 6.82
N ASP A 305 -20.65 -59.25 6.74
CA ASP A 305 -19.85 -59.22 5.52
C ASP A 305 -20.36 -58.31 4.39
N MET A 306 -19.57 -57.30 4.05
CA MET A 306 -18.79 -57.27 2.81
C MET A 306 -17.87 -56.04 2.84
N ASN A 307 -16.55 -56.24 2.86
CA ASN A 307 -15.67 -56.19 1.68
C ASN A 307 -15.80 -54.85 0.93
N SER A 308 -14.77 -53.99 0.93
CA SER A 308 -13.54 -54.14 0.13
C SER A 308 -13.53 -53.04 -0.94
N LEU A 309 -12.32 -52.65 -1.35
CA LEU A 309 -11.93 -51.70 -2.40
C LEU A 309 -11.84 -50.24 -1.88
N GLY A 310 -10.67 -49.58 -1.81
CA GLY A 310 -9.40 -49.80 -2.48
C GLY A 310 -9.09 -48.65 -3.46
N GLY A 311 -7.83 -48.22 -3.50
CA GLY A 311 -7.25 -47.34 -4.53
C GLY A 311 -7.10 -45.89 -4.08
N GLU A 312 -5.88 -45.40 -3.80
CA GLU A 312 -4.92 -44.79 -4.78
C GLU A 312 -5.41 -43.39 -5.24
N ALA A 313 -4.64 -42.31 -5.25
CA ALA A 313 -3.21 -42.04 -5.06
C ALA A 313 -3.02 -40.58 -4.59
#